data_AF-A0A2T0VB50-F1
#
_entry.id   AF-A0A2T0VB50-F1
#
_cell.length_a   1.000
_cell.length_b   1.000
_cell.length_c   1.000
_cell.angle_alpha   90.00
_cell.angle_beta   90.00
_cell.angle_gamma   90.00
#
_symmetry.space_group_name_H-M   'P 1'
#
loop_
_entity.id
_entity.type
_entity.pdbx_description
1 polymer ?
#
loop_
_entity_poly.entity_id
_entity_poly.type
_entity_poly.pdbx_seq_one_letter_code
_entity_poly.pdbx_strand_id
1 'polypeptide(L)'
;MRKVTKLAVSITSASILVLGMAACSSTASTSESSPSSSSSSEAETNPTPLASIPALAGVDTQVTLDAGFVEALTTLGLTPGVIGGATLTDGVLAFPITGGNVDYYDPQEDYRPYVQGSIEHDGSGISLTAGETVVELTDFRIDPGTSQLFGTVTANGAEVGQDIYIFNLDGSTLNPLDEDAEGNAVLEGTTVLVSPDAAGLLNDTFGTDAVTDKLVVGIAKITAKAAE
;
A
#
# COMPACT_ATOMS: atom_id res chain seq x y z
N MET A 1 0.50 25.74 43.57
CA MET A 1 0.59 24.64 44.57
C MET A 1 0.79 23.32 43.83
N ARG A 2 1.30 22.26 44.47
CA ARG A 2 1.57 20.96 43.82
C ARG A 2 0.30 20.13 43.62
N LYS A 3 0.26 19.34 42.55
CA LYS A 3 0.00 17.88 42.61
C LYS A 3 0.53 17.23 41.33
N VAL A 4 1.34 16.18 41.49
CA VAL A 4 1.85 15.33 40.42
C VAL A 4 1.41 13.91 40.78
N THR A 5 0.64 13.27 39.91
CA THR A 5 0.08 11.94 40.18
C THR A 5 0.87 10.90 39.39
N LYS A 6 1.70 10.10 40.08
CA LYS A 6 2.22 8.84 39.54
C LYS A 6 1.20 7.74 39.78
N LEU A 7 0.94 6.90 38.78
CA LEU A 7 0.55 5.51 38.98
C LEU A 7 1.57 4.59 38.28
N ALA A 8 1.59 3.32 38.67
CA ALA A 8 2.47 2.27 38.18
C ALA A 8 1.84 0.90 38.46
N VAL A 9 2.52 -0.20 38.08
CA VAL A 9 2.13 -1.62 38.34
C VAL A 9 0.98 -2.09 37.42
N SER A 10 0.93 -3.32 36.88
CA SER A 10 1.72 -4.56 37.08
C SER A 10 2.03 -5.30 35.77
N ILE A 11 3.11 -6.08 35.78
CA ILE A 11 3.32 -7.25 34.89
C ILE A 11 2.83 -8.50 35.65
N THR A 12 2.16 -9.43 34.97
CA THR A 12 1.67 -10.68 35.59
C THR A 12 1.88 -11.91 34.69
N SER A 13 2.67 -12.85 35.21
CA SER A 13 2.88 -14.25 34.77
C SER A 13 1.57 -15.09 34.81
N ALA A 14 1.44 -16.28 34.22
CA ALA A 14 2.15 -17.01 33.14
C ALA A 14 1.40 -18.36 32.88
N SER A 15 1.85 -19.12 31.87
CA SER A 15 1.75 -20.59 31.75
C SER A 15 0.37 -21.28 31.62
N ILE A 16 0.26 -22.18 30.64
CA ILE A 16 -0.08 -23.60 30.87
C ILE A 16 0.33 -24.43 29.64
N LEU A 17 0.75 -25.69 29.87
CA LEU A 17 1.22 -26.62 28.85
C LEU A 17 0.79 -28.03 29.28
N VAL A 18 0.03 -28.75 28.44
CA VAL A 18 -0.45 -30.12 28.72
C VAL A 18 -0.30 -30.98 27.47
N LEU A 19 0.35 -32.15 27.63
CA LEU A 19 0.35 -33.23 26.64
C LEU A 19 -0.66 -34.32 27.05
N GLY A 20 -1.18 -35.05 26.07
CA GLY A 20 -1.94 -36.29 26.29
C GLY A 20 -1.86 -37.21 25.08
N MET A 21 -1.61 -38.51 25.30
CA MET A 21 -1.54 -39.53 24.25
C MET A 21 -2.06 -40.89 24.76
N ALA A 22 -2.69 -41.64 23.85
CA ALA A 22 -2.99 -43.09 23.90
C ALA A 22 -3.94 -43.61 25.02
N ALA A 23 -4.63 -44.75 24.87
CA ALA A 23 -5.16 -45.47 23.68
C ALA A 23 -6.11 -46.60 24.12
N CYS A 24 -7.10 -46.96 23.27
CA CYS A 24 -7.88 -48.23 23.27
C CYS A 24 -8.76 -48.54 24.52
N SER A 25 -9.93 -49.19 24.45
CA SER A 25 -10.69 -49.95 23.43
C SER A 25 -12.23 -49.93 23.79
N SER A 26 -13.22 -50.64 23.22
CA SER A 26 -13.25 -51.76 22.26
C SER A 26 -14.65 -52.00 21.62
N THR A 27 -14.73 -52.96 20.68
CA THR A 27 -15.79 -53.97 20.38
C THR A 27 -17.24 -53.73 20.88
N ALA A 28 -18.33 -53.85 20.09
CA ALA A 28 -18.52 -54.50 18.76
C ALA A 28 -19.63 -53.84 17.89
N SER A 29 -19.63 -54.21 16.59
CA SER A 29 -20.68 -53.96 15.58
C SER A 29 -20.91 -52.49 15.19
N THR A 30 -21.15 -52.12 13.92
CA THR A 30 -21.60 -52.91 12.75
C THR A 30 -20.76 -52.57 11.51
N SER A 31 -20.71 -53.45 10.51
CA SER A 31 -20.00 -53.20 9.25
C SER A 31 -20.71 -52.15 8.38
N GLU A 32 -20.19 -50.92 8.35
CA GLU A 32 -20.56 -49.93 7.35
C GLU A 32 -19.31 -49.20 6.85
N SER A 33 -19.15 -49.12 5.53
CA SER A 33 -17.91 -48.67 4.89
C SER A 33 -17.82 -47.15 4.90
N SER A 34 -17.41 -46.56 6.02
CA SER A 34 -17.05 -45.13 6.07
C SER A 34 -15.90 -44.86 5.10
N PRO A 35 -16.09 -44.09 4.00
CA PRO A 35 -14.96 -43.66 3.19
C PRO A 35 -14.11 -42.73 4.06
N SER A 36 -12.79 -42.94 4.04
CA SER A 36 -11.87 -41.98 4.64
C SER A 36 -12.08 -40.63 3.96
N SER A 37 -12.55 -39.63 4.71
CA SER A 37 -12.46 -38.22 4.30
C SER A 37 -11.00 -37.82 4.31
N SER A 38 -10.26 -38.25 3.29
CA SER A 38 -9.06 -37.57 2.85
C SER A 38 -9.48 -36.16 2.50
N SER A 39 -9.29 -35.22 3.42
CA SER A 39 -9.17 -33.82 3.07
C SER A 39 -7.95 -33.69 2.18
N SER A 40 -8.16 -33.88 0.88
CA SER A 40 -7.34 -33.24 -0.12
C SER A 40 -7.39 -31.75 0.21
N SER A 41 -6.34 -31.23 0.83
CA SER A 41 -5.96 -29.87 0.56
C SER A 41 -5.69 -29.83 -0.93
N GLU A 42 -6.67 -29.38 -1.69
CA GLU A 42 -6.47 -28.95 -3.06
C GLU A 42 -5.36 -27.90 -2.97
N ALA A 43 -4.19 -28.24 -3.51
CA ALA A 43 -3.06 -27.33 -3.51
C ALA A 43 -3.43 -26.25 -4.51
N GLU A 44 -3.90 -25.11 -4.00
CA GLU A 44 -4.13 -23.87 -4.76
C GLU A 44 -2.94 -23.65 -5.68
N THR A 45 -3.11 -23.98 -6.96
CA THR A 45 -2.09 -23.76 -7.96
C THR A 45 -2.10 -22.28 -8.26
N ASN A 46 -1.30 -21.51 -7.52
CA ASN A 46 -1.02 -20.12 -7.82
C ASN A 46 -0.79 -20.00 -9.34
N PRO A 47 -1.55 -19.15 -10.04
CA PRO A 47 -1.50 -19.11 -11.49
C PRO A 47 -0.12 -18.69 -11.98
N THR A 48 0.16 -18.96 -13.25
CA THR A 48 1.39 -18.47 -13.87
C THR A 48 1.17 -17.01 -14.27
N PRO A 49 2.00 -16.05 -13.83
CA PRO A 49 1.89 -14.68 -14.29
C PRO A 49 2.12 -14.60 -15.81
N LEU A 50 1.40 -13.70 -16.47
CA LEU A 50 1.57 -13.38 -17.89
C LEU A 50 2.87 -12.59 -18.13
N ALA A 51 3.28 -11.77 -17.15
CA ALA A 51 4.55 -11.07 -17.15
C ALA A 51 5.11 -10.95 -15.72
N SER A 52 6.43 -11.07 -15.58
CA SER A 52 7.15 -10.97 -14.30
C SER A 52 8.42 -10.14 -14.47
N ILE A 53 8.61 -9.16 -13.60
CA ILE A 53 9.86 -8.41 -13.44
C ILE A 53 10.40 -8.69 -12.03
N PRO A 54 11.35 -9.62 -11.86
CA PRO A 54 11.83 -10.06 -10.54
C PRO A 54 12.74 -9.04 -9.84
N ALA A 55 13.23 -8.03 -10.58
CA ALA A 55 13.96 -6.90 -10.06
C ALA A 55 13.73 -5.69 -11.00
N LEU A 56 13.22 -4.59 -10.44
CA LEU A 56 13.02 -3.33 -11.16
C LEU A 56 14.33 -2.52 -11.19
N ALA A 57 14.73 -2.08 -12.38
CA ALA A 57 15.73 -1.02 -12.57
C ALA A 57 15.10 0.35 -12.86
N GLY A 58 13.77 0.37 -13.03
CA GLY A 58 12.94 1.57 -12.95
C GLY A 58 12.84 2.43 -14.20
N VAL A 59 11.70 3.12 -14.31
CA VAL A 59 11.57 4.39 -15.04
C VAL A 59 10.92 5.39 -14.08
N ASP A 60 9.59 5.45 -14.01
CA ASP A 60 8.86 6.23 -13.01
C ASP A 60 7.44 5.69 -12.74
N THR A 61 6.84 6.17 -11.64
CA THR A 61 5.40 6.21 -11.44
C THR A 61 4.94 7.66 -11.59
N GLN A 62 4.09 7.92 -12.57
CA GLN A 62 3.42 9.20 -12.79
C GLN A 62 2.03 9.20 -12.14
N VAL A 63 1.61 10.34 -11.58
CA VAL A 63 0.24 10.58 -11.11
C VAL A 63 -0.25 11.90 -11.69
N THR A 64 -1.21 11.83 -12.60
CA THR A 64 -1.93 13.00 -13.13
C THR A 64 -2.92 13.46 -12.07
N LEU A 65 -2.70 14.64 -11.47
CA LEU A 65 -3.51 15.14 -10.37
C LEU A 65 -4.94 15.45 -10.79
N ASP A 66 -5.90 15.11 -9.93
CA ASP A 66 -7.30 15.47 -10.13
C ASP A 66 -7.55 16.96 -9.87
N ALA A 67 -8.46 17.56 -10.64
CA ALA A 67 -8.81 18.97 -10.50
C ALA A 67 -9.46 19.28 -9.14
N GLY A 68 -10.31 18.38 -8.64
CA GLY A 68 -10.93 18.48 -7.32
C GLY A 68 -9.91 18.37 -6.18
N PHE A 69 -8.85 17.57 -6.36
CA PHE A 69 -7.72 17.53 -5.41
C PHE A 69 -7.00 18.88 -5.32
N VAL A 70 -6.68 19.48 -6.48
CA VAL A 70 -5.99 20.78 -6.54
C VAL A 70 -6.88 21.90 -5.99
N GLU A 71 -8.19 21.87 -6.26
CA GLU A 71 -9.17 22.80 -5.65
C GLU A 71 -9.31 22.60 -4.14
N ALA A 72 -9.27 21.36 -3.64
CA ALA A 72 -9.31 21.06 -2.20
C ALA A 72 -8.05 21.58 -1.49
N LEU A 73 -6.85 21.31 -2.01
CA LEU A 73 -5.60 21.87 -1.47
C LEU A 73 -5.63 23.41 -1.46
N THR A 74 -6.09 24.03 -2.56
CA THR A 74 -6.22 25.49 -2.67
C THR A 74 -7.19 26.06 -1.64
N THR A 75 -8.33 25.39 -1.43
CA THR A 75 -9.36 25.77 -0.44
C THR A 75 -8.87 25.64 1.00
N LEU A 76 -8.03 24.63 1.26
CA LEU A 76 -7.36 24.41 2.55
C LEU A 76 -6.15 25.35 2.79
N GLY A 77 -5.71 26.09 1.78
CA GLY A 77 -4.47 26.89 1.86
C GLY A 77 -3.19 26.04 1.88
N LEU A 78 -3.28 24.76 1.50
CA LEU A 78 -2.15 23.85 1.43
C LEU A 78 -1.38 24.09 0.13
N THR A 79 -0.11 24.47 0.27
CA THR A 79 0.83 24.56 -0.85
C THR A 79 1.53 23.21 -1.02
N PRO A 80 1.33 22.50 -2.14
CA PRO A 80 2.08 21.28 -2.43
C PRO A 80 3.50 21.60 -2.90
N GLY A 81 4.44 20.72 -2.56
CA GLY A 81 5.82 20.70 -3.04
C GLY A 81 6.30 19.28 -3.33
N VAL A 82 7.47 19.16 -3.94
CA VAL A 82 8.13 17.88 -4.25
C VAL A 82 9.46 17.74 -3.51
N ILE A 83 9.82 16.51 -3.16
CA ILE A 83 10.98 16.17 -2.35
C ILE A 83 11.89 15.21 -3.13
N GLY A 84 13.20 15.50 -3.10
CA GLY A 84 14.24 14.59 -3.58
C GLY A 84 14.14 14.29 -5.08
N GLY A 85 13.94 13.02 -5.45
CA GLY A 85 13.80 12.59 -6.84
C GLY A 85 12.46 12.94 -7.50
N ALA A 86 11.44 13.34 -6.73
CA ALA A 86 10.11 13.63 -7.26
C ALA A 86 10.07 14.93 -8.08
N THR A 87 9.22 14.95 -9.11
CA THR A 87 8.98 16.15 -9.94
C THR A 87 7.48 16.44 -10.09
N LEU A 88 7.14 17.69 -10.41
CA LEU A 88 5.78 18.14 -10.71
C LEU A 88 5.82 19.02 -11.97
N THR A 89 5.24 18.54 -13.07
CA THR A 89 5.20 19.24 -14.36
C THR A 89 3.80 19.18 -14.93
N ASP A 90 3.22 20.33 -15.30
CA ASP A 90 1.90 20.46 -15.95
C ASP A 90 0.74 19.67 -15.28
N GLY A 91 0.80 19.51 -13.95
CA GLY A 91 -0.20 18.77 -13.15
C GLY A 91 0.09 17.29 -12.97
N VAL A 92 1.17 16.77 -13.54
CA VAL A 92 1.65 15.39 -13.35
C VAL A 92 2.77 15.38 -12.32
N LEU A 93 2.57 14.65 -11.21
CA LEU A 93 3.66 14.23 -10.33
C LEU A 93 4.38 13.04 -10.98
N ALA A 94 5.71 12.97 -10.88
CA ALA A 94 6.47 11.79 -11.29
C ALA A 94 7.51 11.41 -10.23
N PHE A 95 7.55 10.13 -9.87
CA PHE A 95 8.41 9.53 -8.85
C PHE A 95 9.30 8.45 -9.49
N PRO A 96 10.63 8.62 -9.53
CA PRO A 96 11.54 7.59 -10.03
C PRO A 96 11.34 6.27 -9.30
N ILE A 97 11.30 5.15 -10.03
CA ILE A 97 11.30 3.81 -9.41
C ILE A 97 12.74 3.46 -9.02
N THR A 98 12.96 3.12 -7.75
CA THR A 98 14.31 2.81 -7.20
C THR A 98 14.57 1.32 -7.02
N GLY A 99 13.52 0.49 -6.96
CA GLY A 99 13.64 -0.95 -6.71
C GLY A 99 12.30 -1.67 -6.66
N GLY A 100 12.32 -2.87 -6.07
CA GLY A 100 11.17 -3.78 -5.98
C GLY A 100 11.03 -4.80 -7.13
N ASN A 101 9.85 -5.41 -7.22
CA ASN A 101 9.48 -6.44 -8.20
C ASN A 101 7.98 -6.34 -8.55
N VAL A 102 7.58 -6.86 -9.71
CA VAL A 102 6.15 -6.93 -10.09
C VAL A 102 5.81 -8.20 -10.88
N ASP A 103 4.69 -8.81 -10.55
CA ASP A 103 4.06 -9.92 -11.27
C ASP A 103 2.66 -9.49 -11.74
N TYR A 104 2.35 -9.73 -13.02
CA TYR A 104 1.08 -9.41 -13.66
C TYR A 104 0.39 -10.70 -14.14
N TYR A 105 -0.83 -10.92 -13.68
CA TYR A 105 -1.65 -12.11 -13.92
C TYR A 105 -2.82 -11.78 -14.87
N ASP A 106 -3.50 -12.80 -15.40
CA ASP A 106 -4.61 -12.59 -16.34
C ASP A 106 -5.84 -11.96 -15.63
N PRO A 107 -6.31 -10.75 -16.01
CA PRO A 107 -7.53 -10.18 -15.47
C PRO A 107 -8.80 -10.96 -15.82
N GLN A 108 -8.75 -11.95 -16.73
CA GLN A 108 -9.85 -12.87 -17.04
C GLN A 108 -9.95 -14.07 -16.09
N GLU A 109 -8.90 -14.41 -15.35
CA GLU A 109 -8.96 -15.42 -14.28
C GLU A 109 -9.58 -14.83 -12.99
N ASP A 110 -9.97 -15.68 -12.03
CA ASP A 110 -10.52 -15.24 -10.73
C ASP A 110 -9.44 -14.74 -9.73
N TYR A 111 -8.16 -14.82 -10.08
CA TYR A 111 -7.04 -14.48 -9.19
C TYR A 111 -6.90 -12.97 -8.98
N ARG A 112 -6.95 -12.50 -7.72
CA ARG A 112 -6.97 -11.07 -7.38
C ARG A 112 -6.17 -10.74 -6.10
N PRO A 113 -5.47 -9.58 -6.05
CA PRO A 113 -5.21 -8.66 -7.18
C PRO A 113 -4.38 -9.32 -8.30
N TYR A 114 -4.64 -8.92 -9.54
CA TYR A 114 -3.94 -9.43 -10.72
C TYR A 114 -2.61 -8.71 -10.99
N VAL A 115 -2.20 -7.81 -10.09
CA VAL A 115 -0.87 -7.20 -10.05
C VAL A 115 -0.35 -7.38 -8.62
N GLN A 116 0.85 -7.94 -8.45
CA GLN A 116 1.44 -8.22 -7.14
C GLN A 116 2.93 -7.90 -7.13
N GLY A 117 3.52 -7.79 -5.94
CA GLY A 117 4.94 -7.43 -5.75
C GLY A 117 5.09 -6.25 -4.80
N SER A 118 6.11 -5.41 -5.03
CA SER A 118 6.35 -4.16 -4.32
C SER A 118 7.12 -3.22 -5.26
N ILE A 119 6.79 -1.92 -5.28
CA ILE A 119 7.49 -0.92 -6.10
C ILE A 119 8.00 0.19 -5.18
N GLU A 120 9.29 0.49 -5.26
CA GLU A 120 10.01 1.36 -4.33
C GLU A 120 10.34 2.71 -4.98
N HIS A 121 10.24 3.79 -4.22
CA HIS A 121 10.46 5.20 -4.64
C HIS A 121 11.31 5.96 -3.60
N ASP A 122 12.38 5.33 -3.12
CA ASP A 122 13.24 5.83 -2.05
C ASP A 122 13.83 7.21 -2.36
N GLY A 123 13.93 8.07 -1.35
CA GLY A 123 14.47 9.43 -1.51
C GLY A 123 13.64 10.32 -2.42
N SER A 124 12.37 9.98 -2.67
CA SER A 124 11.39 10.80 -3.40
C SER A 124 10.16 11.03 -2.53
N GLY A 125 9.43 12.12 -2.74
CA GLY A 125 8.25 12.44 -1.93
C GLY A 125 7.52 13.74 -2.30
N ILE A 126 6.54 14.11 -1.50
CA ILE A 126 5.82 15.39 -1.58
C ILE A 126 5.77 16.08 -0.23
N SER A 127 5.64 17.41 -0.24
CA SER A 127 5.36 18.21 0.96
C SER A 127 4.00 18.91 0.85
N LEU A 128 3.35 19.12 1.99
CA LEU A 128 2.13 19.90 2.15
C LEU A 128 2.39 20.99 3.20
N THR A 129 2.37 22.26 2.78
CA THR A 129 2.71 23.40 3.64
C THR A 129 1.51 24.32 3.86
N ALA A 130 1.20 24.64 5.11
CA ALA A 130 0.24 25.69 5.48
C ALA A 130 0.82 26.56 6.61
N GLY A 131 1.15 27.81 6.28
CA GLY A 131 1.74 28.75 7.23
C GLY A 131 3.12 28.31 7.72
N GLU A 132 3.24 28.03 9.02
CA GLU A 132 4.45 27.50 9.65
C GLU A 132 4.46 25.95 9.71
N THR A 133 3.35 25.28 9.39
CA THR A 133 3.24 23.82 9.40
C THR A 133 3.65 23.24 8.05
N VAL A 134 4.61 22.31 8.08
CA VAL A 134 5.04 21.49 6.92
C VAL A 134 4.84 20.02 7.27
N VAL A 135 4.14 19.28 6.42
CA VAL A 135 4.10 17.82 6.43
C VAL A 135 4.87 17.31 5.22
N GLU A 136 5.71 16.30 5.42
CA GLU A 136 6.48 15.64 4.36
C GLU A 136 6.08 14.18 4.28
N LEU A 137 5.89 13.67 3.06
CA LEU A 137 5.52 12.30 2.76
C LEU A 137 6.59 11.77 1.79
N THR A 138 7.45 10.84 2.24
CA THR A 138 8.65 10.38 1.51
C THR A 138 8.76 8.87 1.46
N ASP A 139 9.69 8.38 0.64
CA ASP A 139 10.14 6.98 0.59
C ASP A 139 8.96 6.03 0.31
N PHE A 140 8.25 6.31 -0.79
CA PHE A 140 7.01 5.62 -1.09
C PHE A 140 7.23 4.16 -1.51
N ARG A 141 6.42 3.27 -0.95
CA ARG A 141 6.39 1.85 -1.27
C ARG A 141 4.98 1.44 -1.67
N ILE A 142 4.79 1.07 -2.94
CA ILE A 142 3.52 0.59 -3.47
C ILE A 142 3.45 -0.92 -3.30
N ASP A 143 2.39 -1.41 -2.65
CA ASP A 143 2.00 -2.82 -2.60
C ASP A 143 0.72 -3.01 -3.42
N PRO A 144 0.83 -3.47 -4.69
CA PRO A 144 -0.33 -3.76 -5.51
C PRO A 144 -1.08 -5.05 -5.08
N GLY A 145 -0.45 -5.92 -4.28
CA GLY A 145 -1.07 -7.13 -3.74
C GLY A 145 -2.05 -6.86 -2.59
N THR A 146 -1.91 -5.73 -1.91
CA THR A 146 -2.91 -5.20 -0.95
C THR A 146 -3.63 -3.94 -1.41
N SER A 147 -3.27 -3.40 -2.59
CA SER A 147 -3.73 -2.13 -3.17
C SER A 147 -3.46 -0.90 -2.31
N GLN A 148 -2.27 -0.81 -1.72
CA GLN A 148 -1.89 0.22 -0.75
C GLN A 148 -0.55 0.88 -1.10
N LEU A 149 -0.42 2.17 -0.80
CA LEU A 149 0.83 2.91 -0.88
C LEU A 149 1.23 3.38 0.53
N PHE A 150 2.42 2.97 0.93
CA PHE A 150 3.04 3.26 2.22
C PHE A 150 4.16 4.31 2.09
N GLY A 151 4.55 4.97 3.18
CA GLY A 151 5.73 5.82 3.20
C GLY A 151 6.10 6.35 4.59
N THR A 152 7.19 7.10 4.64
CA THR A 152 7.62 7.86 5.82
C THR A 152 6.86 9.18 5.90
N VAL A 153 6.45 9.56 7.11
CA VAL A 153 5.76 10.83 7.37
C VAL A 153 6.59 11.66 8.35
N THR A 154 6.92 12.89 7.97
CA THR A 154 7.47 13.92 8.89
C THR A 154 6.47 15.06 9.06
N ALA A 155 6.49 15.69 10.23
CA ALA A 155 5.79 16.93 10.51
C ALA A 155 6.76 17.91 11.17
N ASN A 156 6.94 19.08 10.56
CA ASN A 156 7.86 20.14 11.02
C ASN A 156 9.31 19.64 11.25
N GLY A 157 9.77 18.69 10.43
CA GLY A 157 11.10 18.09 10.53
C GLY A 157 11.26 17.04 11.64
N ALA A 158 10.18 16.61 12.29
CA ALA A 158 10.16 15.47 13.19
C ALA A 158 9.43 14.28 12.54
N GLU A 159 10.00 13.08 12.65
CA GLU A 159 9.36 11.85 12.19
C GLU A 159 8.07 11.57 12.99
N VAL A 160 6.97 11.35 12.28
CA VAL A 160 5.68 10.91 12.84
C VAL A 160 5.59 9.38 12.81
N GLY A 161 6.11 8.78 11.73
CA GLY A 161 6.29 7.33 11.60
C GLY A 161 6.83 6.92 10.22
N GLN A 162 7.22 5.66 10.11
CA GLN A 162 7.68 5.00 8.89
C GLN A 162 6.67 3.92 8.47
N ASP A 163 6.62 3.59 7.18
CA ASP A 163 5.70 2.59 6.59
C ASP A 163 4.21 2.84 6.94
N ILE A 164 3.82 4.12 6.99
CA ILE A 164 2.44 4.56 7.24
C ILE A 164 1.62 4.38 5.97
N TYR A 165 0.38 3.91 6.08
CA TYR A 165 -0.56 3.76 4.97
C TYR A 165 -1.12 5.12 4.50
N ILE A 166 -0.65 5.64 3.37
CA ILE A 166 -0.94 7.02 2.91
C ILE A 166 -2.03 7.07 1.85
N PHE A 167 -1.99 6.20 0.83
CA PHE A 167 -2.99 6.19 -0.26
C PHE A 167 -3.55 4.80 -0.53
N ASN A 168 -4.87 4.73 -0.66
CA ASN A 168 -5.59 3.59 -1.23
C ASN A 168 -5.45 3.62 -2.75
N LEU A 169 -5.29 2.45 -3.38
CA LEU A 169 -5.20 2.31 -4.83
C LEU A 169 -6.44 1.56 -5.35
N ASP A 170 -7.09 2.09 -6.39
CA ASP A 170 -8.22 1.44 -7.05
C ASP A 170 -7.85 1.07 -8.50
N GLY A 171 -7.53 -0.21 -8.70
CA GLY A 171 -7.20 -0.79 -10.00
C GLY A 171 -8.41 -1.25 -10.82
N SER A 172 -9.65 -0.89 -10.45
CA SER A 172 -10.85 -1.23 -11.23
C SER A 172 -10.95 -0.47 -12.57
N THR A 173 -10.18 0.61 -12.71
CA THR A 173 -10.10 1.49 -13.89
C THR A 173 -8.81 1.32 -14.70
N LEU A 174 -8.00 0.29 -14.38
CA LEU A 174 -6.78 -0.06 -15.10
C LEU A 174 -7.04 -0.46 -16.56
N ASN A 175 -6.18 0.05 -17.45
CA ASN A 175 -6.00 -0.45 -18.80
C ASN A 175 -5.28 -1.81 -18.79
N PRO A 176 -5.36 -2.61 -19.86
CA PRO A 176 -4.47 -3.75 -20.06
C PRO A 176 -3.00 -3.33 -20.02
N LEU A 177 -2.14 -4.26 -19.59
CA LEU A 177 -0.68 -4.11 -19.70
C LEU A 177 -0.27 -3.80 -21.16
N ASP A 178 0.53 -2.75 -21.33
CA ASP A 178 1.04 -2.26 -22.62
C ASP A 178 2.58 -2.17 -22.58
N GLU A 179 3.22 -1.85 -23.71
CA GLU A 179 4.68 -1.73 -23.85
C GLU A 179 5.05 -0.41 -24.54
N ASP A 180 6.00 0.36 -23.96
CA ASP A 180 6.45 1.61 -24.58
C ASP A 180 7.44 1.40 -25.74
N ALA A 181 7.82 2.50 -26.42
CA ALA A 181 8.72 2.44 -27.56
C ALA A 181 10.17 2.01 -27.23
N GLU A 182 10.52 1.94 -25.95
CA GLU A 182 11.81 1.48 -25.45
C GLU A 182 11.75 0.03 -24.89
N GLY A 183 10.56 -0.59 -24.85
CA GLY A 183 10.35 -1.95 -24.35
C GLY A 183 10.09 -2.04 -22.85
N ASN A 184 9.71 -0.94 -22.19
CA ASN A 184 9.32 -0.96 -20.78
C ASN A 184 7.83 -1.31 -20.64
N ALA A 185 7.47 -2.03 -19.58
CA ALA A 185 6.09 -2.37 -19.27
C ALA A 185 5.32 -1.14 -18.77
N VAL A 186 4.16 -0.86 -19.35
CA VAL A 186 3.31 0.29 -18.98
C VAL A 186 1.97 -0.20 -18.42
N LEU A 187 1.57 0.36 -17.29
CA LEU A 187 0.29 0.09 -16.65
C LEU A 187 -0.35 1.40 -16.17
N GLU A 188 -1.45 1.81 -16.82
CA GLU A 188 -2.14 3.09 -16.57
C GLU A 188 -3.59 2.87 -16.15
N GLY A 189 -4.11 3.74 -15.27
CA GLY A 189 -5.53 3.80 -14.92
C GLY A 189 -5.86 3.52 -13.46
N THR A 190 -4.88 3.24 -12.61
CA THR A 190 -5.12 3.10 -11.16
C THR A 190 -5.55 4.45 -10.58
N THR A 191 -6.73 4.53 -10.00
CA THR A 191 -7.16 5.73 -9.27
C THR A 191 -6.47 5.76 -7.90
N VAL A 192 -5.80 6.87 -7.57
CA VAL A 192 -5.13 7.07 -6.27
C VAL A 192 -6.07 7.87 -5.37
N LEU A 193 -6.29 7.41 -4.13
CA LEU A 193 -7.20 8.06 -3.18
C LEU A 193 -6.59 8.17 -1.78
N VAL A 194 -6.91 9.23 -1.03
CA VAL A 194 -6.44 9.44 0.35
C VAL A 194 -6.94 8.31 1.26
N SER A 195 -6.02 7.68 2.01
CA SER A 195 -6.36 6.64 3.00
C SER A 195 -7.15 7.23 4.18
N PRO A 196 -7.95 6.44 4.93
CA PRO A 196 -8.65 6.94 6.11
C PRO A 196 -7.67 7.44 7.20
N ASP A 197 -6.51 6.80 7.33
CA ASP A 197 -5.50 7.16 8.33
C ASP A 197 -4.77 8.46 7.96
N ALA A 198 -4.46 8.64 6.68
CA ALA A 198 -3.90 9.89 6.16
C ALA A 198 -4.89 11.04 6.21
N ALA A 199 -6.17 10.81 5.88
CA ALA A 199 -7.23 11.80 6.02
C ALA A 199 -7.35 12.27 7.48
N GLY A 200 -7.38 11.35 8.44
CA GLY A 200 -7.36 11.66 9.87
C GLY A 200 -6.13 12.46 10.30
N LEU A 201 -4.93 12.00 9.94
CA LEU A 201 -3.68 12.66 10.31
C LEU A 201 -3.55 14.07 9.72
N LEU A 202 -3.96 14.29 8.47
CA LEU A 202 -3.94 15.60 7.82
C LEU A 202 -4.97 16.55 8.44
N ASN A 203 -6.18 16.06 8.72
CA ASN A 203 -7.24 16.81 9.41
C ASN A 203 -6.79 17.26 10.81
N ASP A 204 -6.25 16.35 11.63
CA ASP A 204 -5.69 16.65 12.95
C ASP A 204 -4.51 17.65 12.89
N THR A 205 -3.62 17.50 11.89
CA THR A 205 -2.40 18.33 11.75
C THR A 205 -2.71 19.75 11.29
N PHE A 206 -3.68 19.93 10.39
CA PHE A 206 -4.05 21.23 9.82
C PHE A 206 -5.30 21.86 10.46
N GLY A 207 -5.95 21.17 11.40
CA GLY A 207 -7.12 21.68 12.13
C GLY A 207 -8.36 21.84 11.25
N THR A 208 -8.63 20.87 10.40
CA THR A 208 -9.69 20.89 9.36
C THR A 208 -10.43 19.55 9.30
N ASP A 209 -11.63 19.53 8.73
CA ASP A 209 -12.41 18.30 8.46
C ASP A 209 -12.54 18.01 6.94
N ALA A 210 -11.88 18.80 6.08
CA ALA A 210 -12.15 18.79 4.64
C ALA A 210 -11.30 17.80 3.82
N VAL A 211 -10.30 17.14 4.42
CA VAL A 211 -9.65 15.98 3.79
C VAL A 211 -10.50 14.75 4.11
N THR A 212 -11.33 14.31 3.16
CA THR A 212 -12.16 13.11 3.35
C THR A 212 -11.36 11.83 3.10
N ASP A 213 -11.81 10.71 3.66
CA ASP A 213 -11.41 9.41 3.11
C ASP A 213 -11.80 9.33 1.62
N LYS A 214 -11.02 8.61 0.83
CA LYS A 214 -11.28 8.41 -0.61
C LYS A 214 -11.36 9.71 -1.43
N LEU A 215 -10.83 10.84 -0.93
CA LEU A 215 -10.55 11.99 -1.77
C LEU A 215 -9.62 11.54 -2.90
N VAL A 216 -10.08 11.65 -4.15
CA VAL A 216 -9.28 11.28 -5.32
C VAL A 216 -8.11 12.24 -5.42
N VAL A 217 -6.90 11.71 -5.52
CA VAL A 217 -5.65 12.45 -5.69
C VAL A 217 -5.33 12.63 -7.17
N GLY A 218 -5.59 11.59 -7.96
CA GLY A 218 -5.29 11.56 -9.39
C GLY A 218 -5.36 10.15 -9.98
N ILE A 219 -4.96 10.03 -11.25
CA ILE A 219 -4.82 8.75 -11.96
C ILE A 219 -3.33 8.43 -12.13
N ALA A 220 -2.93 7.22 -11.73
CA ALA A 220 -1.56 6.75 -11.83
C ALA A 220 -1.28 5.96 -13.11
N LYS A 221 -0.03 6.11 -13.59
CA LYS A 221 0.61 5.34 -14.64
C LYS A 221 1.99 4.91 -14.14
N ILE A 222 2.28 3.62 -14.21
CA ILE A 222 3.59 3.05 -13.90
C ILE A 222 4.27 2.70 -15.22
N THR A 223 5.52 3.13 -15.40
CA THR A 223 6.41 2.64 -16.46
C THR A 223 7.56 1.89 -15.79
N ALA A 224 7.65 0.57 -16.04
CA ALA A 224 8.50 -0.36 -15.31
C ALA A 224 9.54 -1.02 -16.22
N LYS A 225 10.82 -0.83 -15.89
CA LYS A 225 11.95 -1.49 -16.55
C LYS A 225 12.55 -2.59 -15.68
N ALA A 226 12.83 -3.75 -16.27
CA ALA A 226 13.59 -4.83 -15.63
C ALA A 226 15.09 -4.51 -15.51
N ALA A 227 15.73 -5.05 -14.46
CA ALA A 227 17.18 -5.04 -14.31
C ALA A 227 17.89 -5.98 -15.31
N GLU A 228 19.13 -5.64 -15.67
CA GLU A 228 20.04 -6.38 -16.56
C GLU A 228 20.98 -7.34 -15.79
#